data_AF-A0AA36NWW6-F1
#
_entry.id   AF-A0AA36NWW6-F1
#
_cell.length_a   1.000
_cell.length_b   1.000
_cell.length_c   1.000
_cell.angle_alpha   90.00
_cell.angle_beta   90.00
_cell.angle_gamma   90.00
#
_symmetry.space_group_name_H-M   'P 1'
#
loop_
_entity.id
_entity.type
_entity.pdbx_description
1 polymer ?
#
loop_
_entity_poly.entity_id
_entity_poly.type
_entity_poly.pdbx_seq_one_letter_code
_entity_poly.pdbx_strand_id
1 'polypeptide(L)'
;MIFELINPSDKCTFEAPNLKIAALVTCVLGNGQYSAKGIENDLDVPFFIFGGHDEWFVSNFGLNFKETYIQVRNEEKFDLVNSFNSVLLGSYLDRTAFYKAYDLIQDPAEKNKWREQWLDERRSSLNNICKRAWNFAEQVSLYKPAQEGAA
;
A
#
# COMPACT_ATOMS: atom_id res chain seq x y z
N MET A 1 -4.18 3.11 -10.65
CA MET A 1 -5.57 2.77 -10.26
C MET A 1 -5.71 3.00 -8.77
N ILE A 2 -6.91 3.33 -8.28
CA ILE A 2 -7.14 3.61 -6.85
C ILE A 2 -7.92 2.44 -6.25
N PHE A 3 -7.58 2.08 -5.01
CA PHE A 3 -8.20 1.00 -4.26
C PHE A 3 -8.66 1.51 -2.88
N GLU A 4 -9.80 1.02 -2.41
CA GLU A 4 -10.23 1.13 -1.02
C GLU A 4 -9.73 -0.10 -0.25
N LEU A 5 -9.01 0.13 0.86
CA LEU A 5 -8.55 -0.93 1.74
C LEU A 5 -9.65 -1.27 2.75
N ILE A 6 -10.25 -2.45 2.62
CA ILE A 6 -11.30 -2.91 3.51
C ILE A 6 -10.67 -3.57 4.74
N ASN A 7 -10.89 -2.94 5.89
CA ASN A 7 -10.25 -3.27 7.16
C ASN A 7 -11.16 -2.88 8.35
N PRO A 8 -10.94 -3.40 9.56
CA PRO A 8 -11.79 -3.12 10.73
C PRO A 8 -11.48 -1.78 11.45
N SER A 9 -10.47 -1.04 10.99
CA SER A 9 -10.03 0.25 11.55
C SER A 9 -10.54 1.41 10.69
N ASP A 10 -9.83 2.53 10.67
CA ASP A 10 -10.16 3.67 9.82
C ASP A 10 -10.09 3.28 8.33
N LYS A 11 -11.00 3.84 7.54
CA LYS A 11 -11.00 3.68 6.08
C LYS A 11 -9.71 4.26 5.50
N CYS A 12 -9.10 3.55 4.57
CA CYS A 12 -7.93 3.99 3.84
C CYS A 12 -8.10 3.75 2.34
N THR A 13 -7.46 4.58 1.53
CA THR A 13 -7.30 4.37 0.09
C THR A 13 -5.84 4.36 -0.29
N PHE A 14 -5.50 3.74 -1.41
CA PHE A 14 -4.15 3.76 -1.97
C PHE A 14 -4.18 3.62 -3.49
N GLU A 15 -3.08 3.98 -4.14
CA GLU A 15 -2.86 3.78 -5.56
C GLU A 15 -1.98 2.56 -5.80
N ALA A 16 -2.25 1.84 -6.88
CA ALA A 16 -1.36 0.82 -7.42
C ALA A 16 -1.46 0.79 -8.95
N PRO A 17 -0.38 0.43 -9.66
CA PRO A 17 -0.39 0.36 -11.13
C PRO A 17 -1.01 -0.94 -11.66
N ASN A 18 -1.12 -1.99 -10.83
CA ASN A 18 -1.68 -3.29 -11.21
C ASN A 18 -2.21 -4.06 -9.98
N LEU A 19 -2.96 -5.15 -10.21
CA LEU A 19 -3.53 -5.98 -9.14
C LEU A 19 -2.45 -6.64 -8.26
N LYS A 20 -1.29 -7.00 -8.83
CA LYS A 20 -0.19 -7.65 -8.10
C LYS A 20 0.35 -6.76 -6.99
N ILE A 21 0.64 -5.50 -7.30
CA ILE A 21 1.11 -4.54 -6.31
C ILE A 21 -0.02 -4.17 -5.32
N ALA A 22 -1.27 -4.07 -5.79
CA ALA A 22 -2.40 -3.85 -4.89
C ALA A 22 -2.56 -4.99 -3.86
N ALA A 23 -2.41 -6.24 -4.30
CA ALA A 23 -2.45 -7.41 -3.43
C ALA A 23 -1.31 -7.41 -2.42
N LEU A 24 -0.09 -7.05 -2.81
CA LEU A 24 1.04 -6.93 -1.90
C LEU A 24 0.81 -5.86 -0.82
N VAL A 25 0.38 -4.65 -1.21
CA VAL A 25 0.08 -3.57 -0.25
C VAL A 25 -0.99 -4.04 0.75
N THR A 26 -2.06 -4.64 0.24
CA THR A 26 -3.18 -5.15 1.04
C THR A 26 -2.73 -6.23 2.04
N CYS A 27 -2.02 -7.25 1.56
CA CYS A 27 -1.60 -8.38 2.37
C CYS A 27 -0.53 -8.01 3.40
N VAL A 28 0.42 -7.12 3.06
CA VAL A 28 1.44 -6.62 4.00
C VAL A 28 0.80 -5.82 5.12
N LEU A 29 -0.15 -4.92 4.81
CA LEU A 29 -0.80 -4.08 5.83
C LEU A 29 -1.80 -4.87 6.67
N GLY A 30 -2.52 -5.81 6.06
CA GLY A 30 -3.50 -6.64 6.74
C GLY A 30 -2.93 -7.90 7.39
N ASN A 31 -1.67 -8.24 7.15
CA ASN A 31 -1.13 -9.57 7.46
C ASN A 31 -2.06 -10.68 6.93
N GLY A 32 -2.53 -10.52 5.69
CA GLY A 32 -3.53 -11.39 5.04
C GLY A 32 -4.99 -11.19 5.49
N GLN A 33 -5.28 -10.38 6.51
CA GLN A 33 -6.64 -10.22 7.05
C GLN A 33 -7.46 -9.10 6.39
N TYR A 34 -6.85 -8.28 5.54
CA TYR A 34 -7.54 -7.21 4.83
C TYR A 34 -7.88 -7.65 3.40
N SER A 35 -8.82 -6.95 2.80
CA SER A 35 -9.11 -7.02 1.36
C SER A 35 -8.99 -5.63 0.75
N ALA A 36 -9.02 -5.53 -0.57
CA ALA A 36 -9.05 -4.26 -1.27
C ALA A 36 -9.99 -4.31 -2.45
N LYS A 37 -10.70 -3.20 -2.68
CA LYS A 37 -11.64 -3.05 -3.77
C LYS A 37 -11.19 -1.96 -4.72
N GLY A 38 -11.20 -2.24 -6.02
CA GLY A 38 -10.95 -1.23 -7.04
C GLY A 38 -11.97 -0.10 -6.99
N ILE A 39 -11.51 1.14 -6.95
CA ILE A 39 -12.35 2.32 -7.18
C ILE A 39 -12.32 2.63 -8.67
N GLU A 40 -13.49 2.62 -9.31
CA GLU A 40 -13.66 2.85 -10.75
C GLU A 40 -12.94 1.80 -11.64
N ASN A 41 -12.66 0.61 -11.09
CA ASN A 41 -12.13 -0.54 -11.82
C ASN A 41 -12.60 -1.85 -11.17
N ASP A 42 -12.59 -2.94 -11.93
CA ASP A 42 -13.14 -4.25 -11.51
C ASP A 42 -12.08 -5.17 -10.86
N LEU A 43 -10.98 -4.62 -10.36
CA LEU A 43 -9.90 -5.41 -9.73
C LEU A 43 -10.07 -5.43 -8.22
N ASP A 44 -10.15 -6.63 -7.65
CA ASP A 44 -10.33 -6.83 -6.21
C ASP A 44 -9.28 -7.80 -5.65
N VAL A 45 -8.83 -7.52 -4.43
CA VAL A 45 -8.05 -8.43 -3.59
C VAL A 45 -8.99 -9.02 -2.55
N PRO A 46 -9.21 -10.34 -2.50
CA PRO A 46 -10.20 -10.93 -1.60
C PRO A 46 -9.74 -10.92 -0.14
N PHE A 47 -10.67 -11.23 0.77
CA PHE A 47 -10.31 -11.56 2.15
C PHE A 47 -9.77 -12.99 2.27
N PHE A 48 -8.72 -13.17 3.06
CA PHE A 48 -8.13 -14.49 3.34
C PHE A 48 -8.42 -14.94 4.77
N ILE A 49 -9.71 -14.90 5.19
CA ILE A 49 -10.16 -15.13 6.58
C ILE A 49 -9.71 -16.51 7.11
N PHE A 50 -9.55 -17.50 6.24
CA PHE A 50 -9.13 -18.87 6.57
C PHE A 50 -7.75 -19.23 6.01
N GLY A 51 -6.91 -18.25 5.70
CA GLY A 51 -5.71 -18.45 4.89
C GLY A 51 -6.04 -18.49 3.39
N GLY A 52 -5.14 -19.05 2.56
CA GLY A 52 -5.34 -19.15 1.12
C GLY A 52 -4.66 -18.07 0.27
N HIS A 53 -3.94 -17.13 0.91
CA HIS A 53 -3.30 -16.03 0.19
C HIS A 53 -2.16 -16.53 -0.71
N ASP A 54 -1.34 -17.49 -0.27
CA ASP A 54 -0.30 -18.06 -1.13
C ASP A 54 -0.88 -18.74 -2.36
N GLU A 55 -1.93 -19.56 -2.20
CA GLU A 55 -2.62 -20.22 -3.32
C GLU A 55 -3.26 -19.21 -4.28
N TRP A 56 -3.85 -18.15 -3.75
CA TRP A 56 -4.40 -17.08 -4.58
C TRP A 56 -3.31 -16.33 -5.35
N PHE A 57 -2.18 -16.01 -4.71
CA PHE A 57 -1.03 -15.40 -5.36
C PHE A 57 -0.46 -16.30 -6.46
N VAL A 58 -0.31 -17.61 -6.21
CA VAL A 58 0.12 -18.58 -7.22
C VAL A 58 -0.86 -18.61 -8.40
N SER A 59 -2.16 -18.67 -8.13
CA SER A 59 -3.18 -18.73 -9.17
C SER A 59 -3.25 -17.47 -10.04
N ASN A 60 -2.95 -16.29 -9.48
CA ASN A 60 -3.07 -15.01 -10.20
C ASN A 60 -1.74 -14.54 -10.82
N PHE A 61 -0.60 -14.88 -10.21
CA PHE A 61 0.71 -14.32 -10.57
C PHE A 61 1.81 -15.36 -10.77
N GLY A 62 1.54 -16.64 -10.50
CA GLY A 62 2.48 -17.74 -10.69
C GLY A 62 3.51 -17.93 -9.57
N LEU A 63 3.47 -17.10 -8.52
CA LEU A 63 4.39 -17.14 -7.38
C LEU A 63 3.59 -17.02 -6.08
N ASN A 64 4.10 -17.58 -4.98
CA ASN A 64 3.47 -17.37 -3.67
C ASN A 64 3.66 -15.92 -3.17
N PHE A 65 3.06 -15.55 -2.04
CA PHE A 65 3.11 -14.17 -1.53
C PHE A 65 4.56 -13.70 -1.30
N LYS A 66 5.38 -14.52 -0.66
CA LYS A 66 6.76 -14.19 -0.31
C LYS A 66 7.63 -14.00 -1.56
N GLU A 67 7.53 -14.91 -2.51
CA GLU A 67 8.25 -14.86 -3.78
C GLU A 67 7.84 -13.65 -4.60
N THR A 68 6.53 -13.38 -4.68
CA THR A 68 5.98 -12.21 -5.36
C THR A 68 6.49 -10.92 -4.73
N TYR A 69 6.52 -10.84 -3.39
CA TYR A 69 7.08 -9.68 -2.69
C TYR A 69 8.57 -9.48 -3.01
N ILE A 70 9.38 -10.56 -2.98
CA ILE A 70 10.81 -10.48 -3.30
C ILE A 70 11.03 -10.02 -4.74
N GLN A 71 10.28 -10.59 -5.70
CA GLN A 71 10.36 -10.22 -7.10
C GLN A 71 10.02 -8.73 -7.29
N VAL A 72 8.83 -8.31 -6.85
CA VAL A 72 8.36 -6.92 -7.02
C VAL A 72 9.29 -5.93 -6.30
N ARG A 73 9.77 -6.25 -5.10
CA ARG A 73 10.73 -5.40 -4.38
C ARG A 73 12.04 -5.22 -5.16
N ASN A 74 12.49 -6.22 -5.91
CA ASN A 74 13.75 -6.18 -6.65
C ASN A 74 13.58 -5.57 -8.05
N GLU A 75 12.48 -5.87 -8.74
CA GLU A 75 12.25 -5.53 -10.15
C GLU A 75 11.35 -4.30 -10.34
N GLU A 76 10.34 -4.14 -9.50
CA GLU A 76 9.29 -3.10 -9.58
C GLU A 76 9.31 -2.20 -8.31
N LYS A 77 10.50 -2.01 -7.73
CA LYS A 77 10.71 -1.34 -6.43
C LYS A 77 10.02 0.01 -6.31
N PHE A 78 10.14 0.84 -7.35
CA PHE A 78 9.61 2.20 -7.37
C PHE A 78 8.09 2.20 -7.24
N ASP A 79 7.42 1.34 -7.99
CA ASP A 79 5.96 1.23 -7.98
C ASP A 79 5.43 0.70 -6.64
N LEU A 80 6.14 -0.26 -6.04
CA LEU A 80 5.80 -0.76 -4.71
C LEU A 80 5.93 0.34 -3.64
N VAL A 81 7.04 1.08 -3.65
CA VAL A 81 7.29 2.20 -2.74
C VAL A 81 6.22 3.28 -2.89
N ASN A 82 5.92 3.69 -4.13
CA ASN A 82 4.89 4.69 -4.40
C ASN A 82 3.52 4.23 -3.92
N SER A 83 3.18 2.96 -4.14
CA SER A 83 1.89 2.41 -3.72
C SER A 83 1.74 2.43 -2.20
N PHE A 84 2.76 2.02 -1.44
CA PHE A 84 2.76 2.16 0.02
C PHE A 84 2.73 3.63 0.48
N ASN A 85 3.49 4.51 -0.17
CA ASN A 85 3.48 5.94 0.14
C ASN A 85 2.14 6.62 -0.17
N SER A 86 1.36 6.08 -1.10
CA SER A 86 0.06 6.63 -1.49
C SER A 86 -1.09 6.23 -0.56
N VAL A 87 -0.83 5.38 0.44
CA VAL A 87 -1.81 4.99 1.45
C VAL A 87 -2.21 6.23 2.26
N LEU A 88 -3.50 6.54 2.20
CA LEU A 88 -4.08 7.76 2.75
C LEU A 88 -5.35 7.41 3.54
N LEU A 89 -5.49 8.07 4.69
CA LEU A 89 -6.67 7.98 5.53
C LEU A 89 -7.87 8.66 4.86
N GLY A 90 -8.98 7.94 4.77
CA GLY A 90 -10.25 8.43 4.25
C GLY A 90 -10.77 7.66 3.05
N SER A 91 -11.97 8.03 2.62
CA SER A 91 -12.64 7.56 1.42
C SER A 91 -12.01 8.11 0.13
N TYR A 92 -12.56 7.73 -1.02
CA TYR A 92 -12.19 8.33 -2.30
C TYR A 92 -12.43 9.85 -2.32
N LEU A 93 -13.54 10.34 -1.77
CA LEU A 93 -13.83 11.78 -1.71
C LEU A 93 -12.81 12.53 -0.84
N ASP A 94 -12.42 11.92 0.28
CA ASP A 94 -11.38 12.43 1.16
C ASP A 94 -10.02 12.49 0.44
N ARG A 95 -9.69 11.45 -0.34
CA ARG A 95 -8.51 11.41 -1.21
C ARG A 95 -8.51 12.56 -2.20
N THR A 96 -9.61 12.76 -2.92
CA THR A 96 -9.72 13.88 -3.86
C THR A 96 -9.55 15.24 -3.17
N ALA A 97 -10.13 15.41 -1.97
CA ALA A 97 -9.98 16.64 -1.19
C ALA A 97 -8.54 16.86 -0.71
N PHE A 98 -7.87 15.80 -0.25
CA PHE A 98 -6.48 15.83 0.16
C PHE A 98 -5.56 16.28 -0.98
N TYR A 99 -5.71 15.70 -2.17
CA TYR A 99 -4.82 15.97 -3.30
C TYR A 99 -5.00 17.37 -3.89
N LYS A 100 -6.19 17.99 -3.77
CA LYS A 100 -6.40 19.41 -4.16
C LYS A 100 -5.40 20.37 -3.52
N ALA A 101 -5.06 20.15 -2.24
CA ALA A 101 -4.05 20.95 -1.55
C ALA A 101 -2.65 20.37 -1.75
N TYR A 102 -2.49 19.05 -1.63
CA TYR A 102 -1.20 18.36 -1.70
C TYR A 102 -0.44 18.64 -3.00
N ASP A 103 -1.15 18.71 -4.13
CA ASP A 103 -0.54 18.91 -5.46
C ASP A 103 -0.03 20.33 -5.70
N LEU A 104 -0.52 21.30 -4.92
CA LEU A 104 -0.06 22.69 -4.97
C LEU A 104 1.23 22.91 -4.17
N ILE A 105 1.50 22.05 -3.18
CA ILE A 105 2.71 22.14 -2.35
C ILE A 105 3.92 21.71 -3.18
N GLN A 106 4.97 22.54 -3.22
CA GLN A 106 6.20 22.24 -3.97
C GLN A 106 7.28 21.61 -3.08
N ASP A 107 7.40 22.08 -1.84
CA ASP A 107 8.40 21.60 -0.90
C ASP A 107 8.05 20.19 -0.39
N PRO A 108 8.91 19.18 -0.60
CA PRO A 108 8.71 17.83 -0.06
C PRO A 108 8.54 17.80 1.47
N ALA A 109 9.20 18.68 2.22
CA ALA A 109 9.07 18.74 3.67
C ALA A 109 7.66 19.18 4.08
N GLU A 110 7.11 20.19 3.42
CA GLU A 110 5.73 20.64 3.65
C GLU A 110 4.70 19.63 3.15
N LYS A 111 4.98 18.87 2.07
CA LYS A 111 4.14 17.73 1.67
C LYS A 111 4.06 16.67 2.77
N ASN A 112 5.21 16.37 3.39
CA ASN A 112 5.26 15.45 4.52
C ASN A 112 4.52 16.02 5.74
N LYS A 113 4.67 17.30 6.05
CA LYS A 113 3.90 17.93 7.13
C LYS A 113 2.39 17.87 6.88
N TRP A 114 1.94 18.11 5.65
CA TRP A 114 0.53 18.06 5.28
C TRP A 114 -0.09 16.66 5.47
N ARG A 115 0.58 15.60 4.99
CA ARG A 115 0.09 14.22 5.19
C ARG A 115 0.05 13.81 6.67
N GLU A 116 1.01 14.27 7.47
CA GLU A 116 1.06 14.00 8.91
C GLU A 116 -0.09 14.68 9.63
N GLN A 117 -0.32 15.97 9.34
CA GLN A 117 -1.42 16.73 9.90
C GLN A 117 -2.78 16.13 9.49
N TRP A 118 -2.95 15.76 8.22
CA TRP A 118 -4.17 15.12 7.74
C TRP A 118 -4.51 13.87 8.54
N LEU A 119 -3.50 13.03 8.80
CA LEU A 119 -3.62 11.80 9.56
C LEU A 119 -3.93 12.07 11.04
N ASP A 120 -3.22 13.00 11.68
CA ASP A 120 -3.38 13.31 13.11
C ASP A 120 -4.78 13.86 13.43
N GLU A 121 -5.30 14.74 12.57
CA GLU A 121 -6.61 15.37 12.75
C GLU A 121 -7.80 14.40 12.58
N ARG A 122 -7.62 13.28 11.86
CA ARG A 122 -8.73 12.44 11.38
C ARG A 122 -8.67 10.99 11.85
N ARG A 123 -7.49 10.49 12.22
CA ARG A 123 -7.33 9.10 12.64
C ARG A 123 -8.05 8.89 13.97
N SER A 124 -8.95 7.91 14.00
CA SER A 124 -9.69 7.54 15.21
C SER A 124 -9.24 6.19 15.77
N SER A 125 -8.61 5.35 14.94
CA SER A 125 -8.21 3.99 15.30
C SER A 125 -6.80 3.91 15.88
N LEU A 126 -6.58 3.02 16.86
CA LEU A 126 -5.25 2.74 17.42
C LEU A 126 -4.28 2.15 16.37
N ASN A 127 -4.81 1.39 15.42
CA ASN A 127 -4.04 0.83 14.31
C ASN A 127 -3.75 1.90 13.26
N ASN A 128 -2.55 2.49 13.32
CA ASN A 128 -2.12 3.51 12.37
C ASN A 128 -1.62 2.89 11.05
N ILE A 129 -2.58 2.49 10.20
CA ILE A 129 -2.32 1.84 8.91
C ILE A 129 -1.45 2.72 8.00
N CYS A 130 -1.74 4.03 7.95
CA CYS A 130 -1.00 4.98 7.12
C CYS A 130 0.48 5.03 7.50
N LYS A 131 0.81 5.24 8.78
CA LYS A 131 2.21 5.23 9.24
C LYS A 131 2.90 3.90 8.98
N ARG A 132 2.22 2.78 9.21
CA ARG A 132 2.77 1.46 8.91
C ARG A 132 3.13 1.34 7.43
N ALA A 133 2.25 1.77 6.54
CA ALA A 133 2.52 1.77 5.10
C ALA A 133 3.72 2.65 4.73
N TRP A 134 3.82 3.86 5.26
CA TRP A 134 4.92 4.77 4.94
C TRP A 134 6.25 4.24 5.47
N ASN A 135 6.26 3.62 6.65
CA ASN A 135 7.43 2.94 7.19
C ASN A 135 7.85 1.75 6.31
N PHE A 136 6.89 0.98 5.77
CA PHE A 136 7.20 -0.07 4.79
C PHE A 136 7.79 0.52 3.50
N ALA A 137 7.27 1.64 3.01
CA ALA A 137 7.81 2.34 1.84
C ALA A 137 9.28 2.74 2.05
N GLU A 138 9.61 3.27 3.24
CA GLU A 138 10.98 3.61 3.63
C GLU A 138 11.88 2.36 3.72
N GLN A 139 11.43 1.30 4.38
CA GLN A 139 12.20 0.06 4.47
C GLN A 139 12.49 -0.55 3.09
N VAL A 140 11.48 -0.58 2.21
CA VAL A 140 11.64 -1.05 0.83
C VAL A 140 12.59 -0.14 0.06
N SER A 141 12.47 1.19 0.19
CA SER A 141 13.33 2.14 -0.53
C SER A 141 14.80 2.03 -0.11
N LEU A 142 15.07 1.76 1.16
CA LEU A 142 16.43 1.56 1.70
C LEU A 142 16.99 0.16 1.43
N TYR A 143 16.14 -0.83 1.10
CA TYR A 143 16.59 -2.20 0.83
C TYR A 143 17.58 -2.25 -0.33
N LYS A 144 18.72 -2.90 -0.09
CA LYS A 144 19.71 -3.29 -1.10
C LYS A 144 19.79 -4.81 -1.10
N PRO A 145 19.64 -5.49 -2.26
CA PRO A 145 19.87 -6.92 -2.31
C PRO A 145 21.32 -7.21 -1.89
N ALA A 146 21.54 -8.32 -1.18
CA ALA A 146 22.90 -8.79 -0.93
C ALA A 146 23.57 -9.00 -2.29
N GLN A 147 24.75 -8.41 -2.51
CA GLN A 147 25.51 -8.68 -3.72
C GLN A 147 25.94 -10.15 -3.70
N GLU A 148 25.48 -10.93 -4.67
CA GLU A 148 26.04 -12.26 -4.92
C GLU A 148 27.50 -12.08 -5.38
N GLY A 149 28.46 -12.54 -4.57
CA GLY A 149 29.86 -12.62 -4.96
C GLY A 149 30.80 -11.60 -4.30
N ALA A 150 31.03 -11.74 -3.00
CA ALA A 150 32.28 -11.32 -2.36
C ALA A 150 32.79 -12.46 -1.47
N ALA A 151 33.20 -13.56 -2.10
CA ALA A 151 34.06 -14.60 -1.54
C ALA A 151 34.81 -15.28 -2.69
#